data_AF-A0A415PYW1-F1
#
_entry.id   AF-A0A415PYW1-F1
#
_cell.length_a   1.000
_cell.length_b   1.000
_cell.length_c   1.000
_cell.angle_alpha   90.00
_cell.angle_beta   90.00
_cell.angle_gamma   90.00
#
_symmetry.space_group_name_H-M   'P 1'
#
loop_
_entity.id
_entity.type
_entity.pdbx_description
1 polymer ?
#
loop_
_entity_poly.entity_id
_entity_poly.type
_entity_poly.pdbx_seq_one_letter_code
_entity_poly.pdbx_strand_id
1 'polypeptide(L)'
;MKKIFILLLTTFMLISCSSGYLGKYSVDYIKLSDGTEAAVNGSMRVYENRIEFDDMDTKIDNVATIIEKREESSGCYFTIVDKQGNKRILYISDYHDEVKLMDMNYKTIGTFRAKKNVW
;
A
#
# COMPACT_ATOMS: atom_id res chain seq x y z
N MET A 1 20.91 31.15 -33.12
CA MET A 1 20.44 31.73 -31.84
C MET A 1 19.44 30.79 -31.19
N LYS A 2 19.79 30.21 -30.04
CA LYS A 2 18.99 29.22 -29.28
C LYS A 2 17.78 29.93 -28.65
N LYS A 3 16.56 29.51 -28.98
CA LYS A 3 15.36 29.88 -28.22
C LYS A 3 15.19 28.88 -27.08
N ILE A 4 15.40 29.36 -25.86
CA ILE A 4 15.21 28.60 -24.62
C ILE A 4 13.69 28.43 -24.44
N PHE A 5 13.21 27.20 -24.66
CA PHE A 5 11.89 26.77 -24.21
C PHE A 5 11.97 26.61 -22.69
N ILE A 6 11.62 27.65 -21.94
CA ILE A 6 11.38 27.52 -20.51
C ILE A 6 10.04 26.79 -20.39
N LEU A 7 10.16 25.47 -20.41
CA LEU A 7 9.06 24.53 -20.26
C LEU A 7 8.40 24.80 -18.91
N LEU A 8 7.11 25.08 -18.98
CA LEU A 8 6.14 25.30 -17.92
C LEU A 8 6.01 24.06 -17.00
N LEU A 9 7.11 23.63 -16.36
CA LEU A 9 7.16 22.40 -15.56
C LEU A 9 7.10 22.65 -14.05
N THR A 10 6.97 23.91 -13.62
CA THR A 10 6.94 24.29 -12.21
C THR A 10 5.54 24.52 -11.66
N THR A 11 4.50 24.53 -12.50
CA THR A 11 3.11 24.77 -12.09
C THR A 11 2.28 23.51 -11.81
N PHE A 12 2.83 22.31 -11.99
CA PHE A 12 2.12 21.05 -11.68
C PHE A 12 2.43 20.47 -10.28
N MET A 13 3.35 21.06 -9.52
CA MET A 13 3.77 20.51 -8.22
C MET A 13 2.91 20.93 -7.02
N LEU A 14 1.80 21.64 -7.22
CA LEU A 14 1.00 22.19 -6.12
C LEU A 14 -0.51 21.94 -6.25
N ILE A 15 -0.93 20.94 -7.05
CA ILE A 15 -2.30 20.43 -6.96
C ILE A 15 -2.40 19.60 -5.66
N SER A 16 -2.69 20.31 -4.58
CA SER A 16 -3.43 19.85 -3.39
C SER A 16 -3.91 18.39 -3.46
N CYS A 17 -3.05 17.43 -3.12
CA CYS A 17 -3.52 16.07 -2.88
C CYS A 17 -3.92 16.01 -1.41
N SER A 18 -5.16 16.39 -1.13
CA SER A 18 -5.98 15.61 -0.19
C SER A 18 -5.86 14.17 -0.70
N SER A 19 -4.86 13.43 -0.22
CA SER A 19 -4.72 12.01 -0.53
C SER A 19 -5.96 11.35 0.05
N GLY A 20 -6.97 11.08 -0.78
CA GLY A 20 -8.27 10.61 -0.33
C GLY A 20 -8.07 9.43 0.60
N TYR A 21 -8.62 9.54 1.81
CA TYR A 21 -8.50 8.48 2.80
C TYR A 21 -9.49 7.37 2.46
N LEU A 22 -8.98 6.16 2.21
CA LEU A 22 -9.77 5.01 1.77
C LEU A 22 -10.18 4.10 2.93
N GLY A 23 -9.40 4.08 4.01
CA GLY A 23 -9.78 3.38 5.25
C GLY A 23 -8.62 3.05 6.18
N LYS A 24 -8.99 2.57 7.37
CA LYS A 24 -8.07 2.02 8.38
C LYS A 24 -8.47 0.60 8.70
N TYR A 25 -7.47 -0.25 8.83
CA TYR A 25 -7.60 -1.66 9.11
C TYR A 25 -6.80 -1.98 10.38
N SER A 26 -7.42 -2.66 11.33
CA SER A 26 -6.70 -3.23 12.48
C SER A 26 -6.03 -4.52 12.01
N VAL A 27 -4.77 -4.73 12.36
CA VAL A 27 -4.01 -5.92 11.95
C VAL A 27 -3.69 -6.75 13.18
N ASP A 28 -4.22 -7.98 13.21
CA ASP A 28 -4.13 -8.89 14.37
C ASP A 28 -2.92 -9.82 14.30
N TYR A 29 -2.53 -10.24 13.09
CA TYR A 29 -1.36 -11.08 12.87
C TYR A 29 -0.73 -10.85 11.49
N ILE A 30 0.55 -11.20 11.38
CA ILE A 30 1.32 -11.25 10.14
C ILE A 30 1.82 -12.68 9.96
N LYS A 31 1.56 -13.26 8.79
CA LYS A 31 2.13 -14.54 8.36
C LYS A 31 3.04 -14.31 7.17
N LEU A 32 4.31 -14.62 7.33
CA LEU A 32 5.29 -14.51 6.26
C LEU A 32 5.32 -15.79 5.41
N SER A 33 5.87 -15.68 4.19
CA SER A 33 6.00 -16.81 3.26
C SER A 33 6.88 -17.96 3.74
N ASP A 34 7.77 -17.71 4.70
CA ASP A 34 8.57 -18.75 5.37
C ASP A 34 7.76 -19.52 6.44
N GLY A 35 6.48 -19.16 6.64
CA GLY A 35 5.59 -19.78 7.62
C GLY A 35 5.64 -19.14 9.00
N THR A 36 6.51 -18.15 9.22
CA THR A 36 6.57 -17.40 10.47
C THR A 36 5.26 -16.64 10.68
N GLU A 37 4.64 -16.82 11.85
CA GLU A 37 3.47 -16.08 12.29
C GLU A 37 3.84 -15.23 13.51
N ALA A 38 3.50 -13.94 13.46
CA ALA A 38 3.65 -13.02 14.57
C ALA A 38 2.30 -12.35 14.86
N ALA A 39 1.86 -12.43 16.10
CA ALA A 39 0.76 -11.60 16.58
C ALA A 39 1.27 -10.14 16.60
N VAL A 40 0.49 -9.24 16.02
CA VAL A 40 0.77 -7.81 16.01
C VAL A 40 -0.46 -7.07 16.53
N ASN A 41 -0.24 -5.96 17.22
CA ASN A 41 -1.31 -5.03 17.58
C ASN A 41 -1.09 -3.73 16.80
N GLY A 42 -1.21 -3.86 15.48
CA GLY A 42 -0.86 -2.80 14.54
C GLY A 42 -2.05 -2.30 13.73
N SER A 43 -1.81 -1.32 12.88
CA SER A 43 -2.83 -0.86 11.95
C SER A 43 -2.28 -0.49 10.59
N MET A 44 -3.09 -0.68 9.56
CA MET A 44 -2.80 -0.26 8.20
C MET A 44 -3.77 0.87 7.81
N ARG A 45 -3.24 1.99 7.32
CA ARG A 45 -4.05 3.07 6.73
C ARG A 45 -3.82 3.13 5.24
N VAL A 46 -4.90 3.19 4.48
CA VAL A 46 -4.86 3.23 3.02
C VAL A 46 -5.36 4.59 2.58
N TYR A 47 -4.52 5.28 1.83
CA TYR A 47 -4.83 6.53 1.14
C TYR A 47 -4.79 6.28 -0.36
N GLU A 48 -5.24 7.24 -1.16
CA GLU A 48 -5.16 7.14 -2.63
C GLU A 48 -3.72 7.01 -3.15
N ASN A 49 -2.74 7.61 -2.47
CA ASN A 49 -1.36 7.70 -2.94
C ASN A 49 -0.35 6.93 -2.09
N ARG A 50 -0.74 6.39 -0.93
CA ARG A 50 0.17 5.68 -0.04
C ARG A 50 -0.56 4.73 0.90
N ILE A 51 0.21 3.81 1.46
CA ILE A 51 -0.21 2.91 2.53
C ILE A 51 0.76 3.11 3.69
N GLU A 52 0.20 3.29 4.89
CA GLU A 52 0.94 3.42 6.13
C GLU A 52 0.73 2.17 6.99
N PHE A 53 1.81 1.64 7.54
CA PHE A 53 1.84 0.52 8.47
C PHE A 53 2.34 1.05 9.82
N ASP A 54 1.46 1.07 10.81
CA ASP A 54 1.74 1.54 12.17
C ASP A 54 1.83 0.37 13.13
N ASP A 55 2.86 0.37 13.98
CA ASP A 55 3.06 -0.61 15.05
C ASP A 55 3.04 -2.07 14.53
N MET A 56 3.55 -2.27 13.31
CA MET A 56 3.66 -3.56 12.64
C MET A 56 5.11 -3.86 12.27
N ASP A 57 5.58 -5.07 12.56
CA ASP A 57 6.87 -5.57 12.07
C ASP A 57 6.69 -6.19 10.69
N THR A 58 6.84 -5.38 9.64
CA THR A 58 6.60 -5.81 8.25
C THR A 58 7.88 -5.84 7.42
N LYS A 59 7.87 -6.63 6.34
CA LYS A 59 8.94 -6.62 5.32
C LYS A 59 8.93 -5.35 4.43
N ILE A 60 8.06 -4.39 4.74
CA ILE A 60 7.90 -3.12 4.04
C ILE A 60 8.21 -2.02 5.06
N ASP A 61 8.80 -0.93 4.61
CA ASP A 61 8.92 0.27 5.44
C ASP A 61 7.53 0.78 5.89
N ASN A 62 7.48 1.51 6.99
CA ASN A 62 6.24 2.02 7.60
C ASN A 62 5.34 2.82 6.63
N VAL A 63 5.88 3.30 5.51
CA VAL A 63 5.12 3.98 4.46
C VAL A 63 5.55 3.45 3.10
N ALA A 64 4.57 3.05 2.27
CA ALA A 64 4.76 2.68 0.88
C ALA A 64 3.93 3.57 -0.04
N THR A 65 4.51 4.02 -1.15
CA THR A 65 3.83 4.85 -2.14
C THR A 65 3.04 3.98 -3.10
N ILE A 66 1.77 4.32 -3.35
CA ILE A 66 0.95 3.66 -4.37
C ILE A 66 1.27 4.29 -5.72
N ILE A 67 1.53 3.44 -6.72
CA ILE A 67 1.78 3.86 -8.10
C ILE A 67 0.71 3.39 -9.08
N GLU A 68 -0.07 2.37 -8.71
CA GLU A 68 -1.20 1.88 -9.50
C GLU A 68 -2.25 1.27 -8.56
N LYS A 69 -3.53 1.50 -8.86
CA LYS A 69 -4.67 0.83 -8.24
C LYS A 69 -5.45 0.11 -9.33
N ARG A 70 -5.81 -1.15 -9.09
CA ARG A 70 -6.73 -1.94 -9.92
C ARG A 70 -7.84 -2.50 -9.04
N GLU A 71 -9.08 -2.15 -9.38
CA GLU A 71 -10.27 -2.68 -8.73
C GLU A 71 -10.65 -4.03 -9.37
N GLU A 72 -11.06 -4.97 -8.53
CA GLU A 72 -11.55 -6.28 -8.92
C GLU A 72 -12.86 -6.54 -8.17
N SER A 73 -13.65 -7.50 -8.63
CA SER A 73 -14.96 -7.80 -8.01
C SER A 73 -14.89 -8.23 -6.54
N SER A 74 -13.71 -8.62 -6.04
CA SER A 74 -13.50 -9.18 -4.70
C SER A 74 -12.48 -8.42 -3.86
N GLY A 75 -12.05 -7.23 -4.32
CA GLY A 75 -11.05 -6.44 -3.62
C GLY A 75 -10.28 -5.51 -4.55
N CYS A 76 -9.16 -4.99 -4.05
CA CYS A 76 -8.30 -4.07 -4.81
C CYS A 76 -6.84 -4.52 -4.77
N TYR A 77 -6.20 -4.48 -5.94
CA TYR A 77 -4.74 -4.57 -6.06
C TYR A 77 -4.13 -3.17 -6.05
N PHE A 78 -3.07 -3.02 -5.28
CA PHE A 78 -2.24 -1.82 -5.24
C PHE A 78 -0.81 -2.20 -5.60
N THR A 79 -0.29 -1.62 -6.68
CA THR A 79 1.15 -1.68 -6.91
C THR A 79 1.79 -0.59 -6.07
N ILE A 80 2.71 -0.98 -5.20
CA ILE A 80 3.38 -0.09 -4.25
C ILE A 80 4.89 -0.09 -4.44
N VAL A 81 5.53 0.99 -4.01
CA VAL A 81 6.98 1.14 -3.91
C VAL A 81 7.32 1.46 -2.45
N ASP A 82 8.15 0.63 -1.84
CA ASP A 82 8.67 0.89 -0.49
C ASP A 82 9.78 1.96 -0.51
N LYS A 83 10.28 2.38 0.66
CA LYS A 83 11.36 3.39 0.73
C LYS A 83 12.67 2.93 0.10
N GLN A 84 12.90 1.62 0.02
CA GLN A 84 14.07 1.03 -0.62
C GLN A 84 13.94 0.98 -2.15
N GLY A 85 12.78 1.37 -2.70
CA GLY A 85 12.51 1.35 -4.14
C GLY A 85 12.04 0.00 -4.65
N ASN A 86 11.77 -0.97 -3.78
CA ASN A 86 11.24 -2.26 -4.20
C ASN A 86 9.78 -2.13 -4.59
N LYS A 87 9.44 -2.68 -5.76
CA LYS A 87 8.06 -2.81 -6.21
C LYS A 87 7.44 -4.07 -5.64
N ARG A 88 6.23 -3.94 -5.10
CA ARG A 88 5.42 -5.02 -4.55
C ARG A 88 3.96 -4.80 -4.89
N ILE A 89 3.15 -5.84 -4.71
CA ILE A 89 1.71 -5.79 -4.90
C ILE A 89 1.04 -6.06 -3.55
N LEU A 90 0.13 -5.19 -3.16
CA LEU A 90 -0.74 -5.40 -2.01
C LEU A 90 -2.15 -5.70 -2.52
N TYR A 91 -2.75 -6.81 -2.13
CA TYR A 91 -4.15 -7.13 -2.41
C TYR A 91 -4.96 -7.05 -1.13
N ILE A 92 -5.98 -6.18 -1.10
CA ILE A 92 -6.92 -6.05 0.01
C ILE A 92 -8.23 -6.70 -0.43
N SER A 93 -8.68 -7.73 0.29
CA SER A 93 -9.95 -8.40 0.00
C SER A 93 -11.13 -7.65 0.62
N ASP A 94 -12.26 -7.62 -0.10
CA ASP A 94 -13.52 -7.07 0.43
C ASP A 94 -14.31 -8.10 1.25
N TYR A 95 -14.05 -9.39 1.05
CA TYR A 95 -14.81 -10.49 1.65
C TYR A 95 -14.08 -11.18 2.80
N HIS A 96 -12.76 -11.03 2.83
CA HIS A 96 -11.91 -11.63 3.83
C HIS A 96 -11.20 -10.52 4.59
N ASP A 97 -11.06 -10.66 5.91
CA ASP A 97 -10.22 -9.79 6.75
C ASP A 97 -8.74 -10.07 6.45
N GLU A 98 -8.33 -10.02 5.18
CA GLU A 98 -7.04 -10.47 4.69
C GLU A 98 -6.46 -9.50 3.67
N VAL A 99 -5.17 -9.21 3.86
CA VAL A 99 -4.34 -8.45 2.94
C VAL A 99 -3.16 -9.32 2.55
N LYS A 100 -2.94 -9.51 1.25
CA LYS A 100 -1.79 -10.27 0.74
C LYS A 100 -0.72 -9.32 0.25
N LEU A 101 0.51 -9.54 0.71
CA LEU A 101 1.71 -8.96 0.12
C LEU A 101 2.28 -9.94 -0.89
N MET A 102 2.50 -9.47 -2.12
CA MET A 102 3.01 -10.27 -3.22
C MET A 102 4.23 -9.60 -3.87
N ASP A 103 5.05 -10.42 -4.52
CA ASP A 103 6.04 -9.92 -5.47
C ASP A 103 5.38 -9.50 -6.80
N MET A 104 6.19 -8.98 -7.73
CA MET A 104 5.70 -8.53 -9.05
C MET A 104 5.25 -9.68 -9.98
N ASN A 105 5.47 -10.93 -9.59
CA ASN A 105 4.98 -12.12 -10.28
C ASN A 105 3.70 -12.66 -9.63
N TYR A 106 3.04 -11.89 -8.76
CA TYR A 106 1.83 -12.27 -8.02
C TYR A 106 2.03 -13.47 -7.07
N LYS A 107 3.27 -13.82 -6.73
CA LYS A 107 3.53 -14.83 -5.70
C LYS A 107 3.35 -14.18 -4.34
N THR A 108 2.49 -14.77 -3.50
CA THR A 108 2.29 -14.30 -2.13
C THR A 108 3.56 -14.52 -1.30
N ILE A 109 4.09 -13.45 -0.73
CA ILE A 109 5.28 -13.43 0.13
C ILE A 109 4.94 -13.13 1.59
N GLY A 110 3.73 -12.67 1.87
CA GLY A 110 3.18 -12.52 3.20
C GLY A 110 1.67 -12.26 3.17
N THR A 111 1.01 -12.52 4.29
CA THR A 111 -0.41 -12.32 4.50
C THR A 111 -0.61 -11.64 5.85
N PHE A 112 -1.45 -10.60 5.88
CA PHE A 112 -1.86 -9.91 7.09
C PHE A 112 -3.34 -10.17 7.30
N ARG A 113 -3.76 -10.50 8.53
CA ARG A 113 -5.18 -10.43 8.86
C ARG A 113 -5.51 -8.99 9.19
N ALA A 114 -6.17 -8.29 8.27
CA ALA A 114 -6.49 -6.88 8.41
C ALA A 114 -8.01 -6.69 8.36
N LYS A 115 -8.60 -6.33 9.49
CA LYS A 115 -10.04 -6.08 9.60
C LYS A 115 -10.33 -4.60 9.41
N LYS A 116 -11.19 -4.27 8.45
CA LYS A 116 -11.60 -2.89 8.20
C LYS A 116 -12.34 -2.34 9.42
N ASN A 117 -11.88 -1.22 9.97
CA ASN A 117 -12.60 -0.52 11.03
C ASN A 117 -13.69 0.31 10.39
N VAL A 118 -14.94 -0.13 10.51
CA VAL A 118 -16.13 0.66 10.18
C VAL A 118 -16.44 1.53 11.39
N TRP A 119 -16.30 2.85 11.25
CA TRP A 119 -16.77 3.84 12.22
C TRP A 119 -18.11 4.38 11.78
#